data_AF-A0A6A4L8C1-F1
#
_entry.id   AF-A0A6A4L8C1-F1
#
_cell.length_a   1.000
_cell.length_b   1.000
_cell.length_c   1.000
_cell.angle_alpha   90.00
_cell.angle_beta   90.00
_cell.angle_gamma   90.00
#
_symmetry.space_group_name_H-M   'P 1'
#
loop_
_entity.id
_entity.type
_entity.pdbx_description
1 polymer ?
#
loop_
_entity_poly.entity_id
_entity_poly.type
_entity_poly.pdbx_seq_one_letter_code
_entity_poly.pdbx_strand_id
1 'polypeptide(L)'
;MQIENEYQNIERAFHERGPPYVRWAAKMAVGLQTGVPWTMCKQDDAPNPVINTCNGMKCGQTFVGPNSPNKPSIWSENWTTFYQLYGKNTRTRSPEDIAYQVALFISKKYGSFVNYYMYIFAICSSEQVTTQYNTRSTVPVTKLNTAERWKQFTEAVPNFGNTSLRSDTLLEQMNTTKDASDYLWYTFR
;
A
#
# COMPACT_ATOMS: atom_id res chain seq x y z
N MET A 1 -5.44 15.42 -1.22
CA MET A 1 -4.75 14.43 -2.09
C MET A 1 -3.43 14.04 -1.44
N GLN A 2 -2.96 12.81 -1.61
CA GLN A 2 -1.63 12.41 -1.13
C GLN A 2 -0.67 12.32 -2.30
N ILE A 3 0.55 12.84 -2.12
CA ILE A 3 1.68 12.64 -3.04
C ILE A 3 2.73 11.80 -2.31
N GLU A 4 3.33 10.85 -3.02
CA GLU A 4 4.21 9.83 -2.43
C GLU A 4 3.56 8.99 -1.31
N ASN A 5 4.27 7.97 -0.85
CA ASN A 5 3.81 7.15 0.27
C ASN A 5 4.98 6.66 1.12
N GLU A 6 5.06 7.17 2.36
CA GLU A 6 6.11 6.84 3.33
C GLU A 6 7.55 6.95 2.81
N TYR A 7 7.81 7.92 1.92
CA TYR A 7 9.08 8.05 1.22
C TYR A 7 10.26 8.28 2.16
N GLN A 8 10.09 8.95 3.30
CA GLN A 8 11.15 9.14 4.29
C GLN A 8 11.76 7.83 4.80
N ASN A 9 11.02 6.71 4.78
CA ASN A 9 11.55 5.39 5.14
C ASN A 9 12.68 4.94 4.20
N ILE A 10 12.62 5.34 2.93
CA ILE A 10 13.59 4.95 1.89
C ILE A 10 14.50 6.12 1.49
N GLU A 11 14.12 7.36 1.80
CA GLU A 11 14.83 8.57 1.40
C GLU A 11 16.33 8.52 1.73
N ARG A 12 16.67 7.99 2.91
CA ARG A 12 18.07 7.86 3.36
C ARG A 12 18.90 6.99 2.41
N ALA A 13 18.32 5.99 1.77
CA ALA A 13 19.02 5.14 0.80
C ALA A 13 19.46 5.91 -0.45
N PHE A 14 18.84 7.06 -0.72
CA PHE A 14 19.16 7.93 -1.85
C PHE A 14 20.13 9.07 -1.48
N HIS A 15 20.61 9.11 -0.24
CA HIS A 15 21.58 10.09 0.25
C HIS A 15 21.18 11.54 -0.14
N GLU A 16 22.10 12.28 -0.76
CA GLU A 16 21.89 13.67 -1.17
C GLU A 16 20.80 13.85 -2.25
N ARG A 17 20.37 12.77 -2.91
CA ARG A 17 19.32 12.81 -3.94
C ARG A 17 17.91 12.65 -3.38
N GLY A 18 17.77 12.18 -2.14
CA GLY A 18 16.48 12.02 -1.46
C GLY A 18 15.74 13.35 -1.24
N PRO A 19 16.33 14.30 -0.49
CA PRO A 19 15.65 15.56 -0.19
C PRO A 19 15.29 16.42 -1.43
N PRO A 20 16.14 16.51 -2.48
CA PRO A 20 15.76 17.16 -3.73
C PRO A 20 14.53 16.52 -4.41
N TYR A 21 14.39 15.19 -4.34
CA TYR A 21 13.23 14.49 -4.87
C TYR A 21 11.95 14.87 -4.12
N VAL A 22 11.97 14.85 -2.79
CA VAL A 22 10.83 15.25 -1.94
C VAL A 22 10.37 16.67 -2.28
N ARG A 23 11.31 17.60 -2.44
CA ARG A 23 11.02 18.98 -2.84
C ARG A 23 10.43 19.07 -4.24
N TRP A 24 10.96 18.31 -5.19
CA TRP A 24 10.44 18.25 -6.55
C TRP A 24 9.02 17.67 -6.58
N ALA A 25 8.76 16.56 -5.89
CA ALA A 25 7.46 15.91 -5.83
C ALA A 25 6.39 16.83 -5.21
N ALA A 26 6.72 17.48 -4.09
CA ALA A 26 5.86 18.47 -3.45
C ALA A 26 5.56 19.66 -4.39
N LYS A 27 6.60 20.21 -5.05
CA LYS A 27 6.45 21.33 -5.99
C LYS A 27 5.59 20.94 -7.19
N MET A 28 5.79 19.75 -7.74
CA MET A 28 5.02 19.22 -8.86
C MET A 28 3.54 19.09 -8.47
N ALA A 29 3.24 18.45 -7.33
CA ALA A 29 1.87 18.25 -6.86
C ALA A 29 1.13 19.57 -6.59
N VAL A 30 1.78 20.50 -5.89
CA VAL A 30 1.22 21.84 -5.61
C VAL A 30 1.04 22.64 -6.90
N GLY A 31 1.95 22.49 -7.87
CA GLY A 31 1.89 23.14 -9.18
C GLY A 31 0.70 22.73 -10.04
N LEU A 32 0.05 21.59 -9.75
CA LEU A 32 -1.18 21.17 -10.43
C LEU A 32 -2.40 22.04 -10.08
N GLN A 33 -2.29 22.91 -9.06
CA GLN A 33 -3.34 23.87 -8.67
C GLN A 33 -4.73 23.23 -8.52
N THR A 34 -4.79 22.06 -7.88
CA THR A 34 -6.01 21.26 -7.72
C THR A 34 -7.07 21.90 -6.82
N GLY A 35 -6.76 23.02 -6.15
CA GLY A 35 -7.66 23.70 -5.22
C GLY A 35 -7.86 22.99 -3.87
N VAL A 36 -7.22 21.85 -3.65
CA VAL A 36 -7.31 21.07 -2.41
C VAL A 36 -5.93 20.86 -1.76
N PRO A 37 -5.86 20.68 -0.42
CA PRO A 37 -4.59 20.43 0.26
C PRO A 37 -3.92 19.12 -0.18
N TRP A 38 -2.59 19.14 -0.13
CA TRP A 38 -1.72 17.99 -0.37
C TRP A 38 -1.15 17.46 0.94
N THR A 39 -1.03 16.14 1.04
CA THR A 39 -0.45 15.43 2.19
C THR A 39 0.71 14.54 1.77
N MET A 40 1.67 14.33 2.66
CA MET A 40 2.72 13.30 2.56
C MET A 40 2.76 12.52 3.89
N CYS A 41 2.54 11.21 3.83
CA CYS A 41 2.59 10.36 5.01
C CYS A 41 4.02 9.93 5.33
N LYS A 42 4.37 9.89 6.63
CA LYS A 42 5.75 9.71 7.13
C LYS A 42 6.76 10.53 6.31
N GLN A 43 6.60 11.84 6.35
CA GLN A 43 7.53 12.79 5.73
C GLN A 43 7.67 14.04 6.60
N ASP A 44 8.54 13.99 7.60
CA ASP A 44 8.71 15.06 8.60
C ASP A 44 9.21 16.37 7.98
N ASP A 45 9.98 16.32 6.90
CA ASP A 45 10.49 17.49 6.18
C ASP A 45 9.61 17.91 4.99
N ALA A 46 8.35 17.47 4.95
CA ALA A 46 7.39 17.83 3.90
C ALA A 46 7.34 19.36 3.68
N PRO A 47 7.68 19.85 2.46
CA PRO A 47 7.73 21.28 2.17
C PRO A 47 6.36 21.95 2.28
N ASN A 48 6.32 23.22 2.70
CA ASN A 48 5.08 24.00 2.64
C ASN A 48 4.59 24.14 1.19
N PRO A 49 3.26 24.09 0.94
CA PRO A 49 2.13 23.96 1.88
C PRO A 49 1.71 22.52 2.21
N VAL A 50 2.49 21.50 1.83
CA VAL A 50 2.15 20.08 2.00
C VAL A 50 2.12 19.69 3.48
N ILE A 51 1.10 18.95 3.90
CA ILE A 51 0.91 18.54 5.30
C ILE A 51 1.56 17.18 5.54
N ASN A 52 2.46 17.08 6.53
CA ASN A 52 3.00 15.80 6.95
C ASN A 52 1.98 15.04 7.83
N THR A 53 1.83 13.74 7.60
CA THR A 53 0.83 12.91 8.28
C THR A 53 1.46 11.67 8.91
N CYS A 54 0.79 11.09 9.89
CA CYS A 54 1.26 9.91 10.61
C CYS A 54 0.64 8.62 10.07
N ASN A 55 1.47 7.57 9.98
CA ASN A 55 1.05 6.19 9.75
C ASN A 55 1.57 5.30 10.88
N GLY A 56 0.76 4.32 11.29
CA GLY A 56 1.15 3.35 12.30
C GLY A 56 -0.02 2.95 13.20
N MET A 57 0.27 2.14 14.22
CA MET A 57 -0.72 1.74 15.22
C MET A 57 -0.88 2.74 16.36
N LYS A 58 0.18 3.50 16.67
CA LYS A 58 0.28 4.26 17.92
C LYS A 58 0.65 5.72 17.71
N CYS A 59 0.09 6.37 16.68
CA CYS A 59 0.40 7.77 16.40
C CYS A 59 0.06 8.72 17.57
N GLY A 60 -0.89 8.36 18.45
CA GLY A 60 -1.12 9.10 19.70
C GLY A 60 0.10 9.16 20.64
N GLN A 61 1.03 8.20 20.51
CA GLN A 61 2.28 8.12 21.26
C GLN A 61 3.47 8.57 20.41
N THR A 62 3.58 8.03 19.20
CA THR A 62 4.80 8.12 18.37
C THR A 62 4.85 9.35 17.46
N PHE A 63 3.70 9.94 17.10
CA PHE A 63 3.71 11.10 16.21
C PHE A 63 4.27 12.31 16.95
N VAL A 64 5.34 12.90 16.45
CA VAL A 64 5.93 14.11 17.05
C VAL A 64 4.97 15.30 16.90
N GLY A 65 4.29 15.39 15.76
CA GLY A 65 3.35 16.45 15.44
C GLY A 65 3.52 16.94 13.99
N PRO A 66 2.67 17.87 13.56
CA PRO A 66 2.86 18.55 12.28
C PRO A 66 4.18 19.33 12.29
N ASN A 67 4.84 19.41 11.14
CA ASN A 67 6.13 20.09 10.98
C ASN A 67 6.02 21.63 10.93
N SER A 68 4.83 22.17 11.14
CA SER A 68 4.54 23.60 11.24
C SER A 68 3.32 23.81 12.15
N PRO A 69 3.28 24.89 12.96
CA PRO A 69 2.16 25.17 13.86
C PRO A 69 0.84 25.44 13.12
N ASN A 70 0.90 25.82 11.84
CA ASN A 70 -0.29 26.13 11.03
C ASN A 70 -0.86 24.89 10.30
N LYS A 71 -0.26 23.71 10.52
CA LYS A 71 -0.70 22.46 9.89
C LYS A 71 -1.46 21.59 10.91
N PRO A 72 -2.53 20.90 10.48
CA PRO A 72 -3.28 20.01 11.36
C PRO A 72 -2.52 18.71 11.65
N SER A 73 -2.80 18.09 12.81
CA SER A 73 -2.39 16.72 13.12
C SER A 73 -3.31 15.72 12.42
N ILE A 74 -2.79 15.01 11.43
CA ILE A 74 -3.52 14.04 10.62
C ILE A 74 -2.91 12.63 10.78
N TRP A 75 -3.75 11.65 11.09
CA TRP A 75 -3.41 10.24 11.09
C TRP A 75 -3.97 9.58 9.82
N SER A 76 -3.13 9.47 8.80
CA SER A 76 -3.50 8.97 7.46
C SER A 76 -3.68 7.46 7.41
N GLU A 77 -2.95 6.69 8.23
CA GLU A 77 -3.14 5.24 8.31
C GLU A 77 -3.08 4.75 9.76
N ASN A 78 -4.26 4.58 10.36
CA ASN A 78 -4.42 3.85 11.60
C ASN A 78 -4.56 2.36 11.30
N TRP A 79 -3.48 1.61 11.49
CA TRP A 79 -3.42 0.20 11.12
C TRP A 79 -4.38 -0.64 11.98
N THR A 80 -5.53 -1.02 11.45
CA THR A 80 -6.56 -1.80 12.16
C THR A 80 -6.19 -3.28 12.31
N THR A 81 -5.18 -3.72 11.59
CA THR A 81 -4.79 -5.13 11.42
C THR A 81 -3.45 -5.20 10.70
N PHE A 82 -2.92 -6.40 10.54
CA PHE A 82 -1.71 -6.67 9.76
C PHE A 82 -2.04 -7.39 8.46
N TYR A 83 -1.20 -7.20 7.45
CA TYR A 83 -1.22 -8.07 6.29
C TYR A 83 -0.90 -9.51 6.73
N GLN A 84 -1.55 -10.47 6.10
CA GLN A 84 -1.31 -11.89 6.35
C GLN A 84 -0.25 -12.40 5.39
N LEU A 85 0.69 -13.18 5.92
CA LEU A 85 1.72 -13.82 5.13
C LEU A 85 1.41 -15.29 4.92
N TYR A 86 1.76 -15.84 3.76
CA TYR A 86 1.61 -17.27 3.48
C TYR A 86 2.32 -18.11 4.57
N GLY A 87 1.60 -19.08 5.14
CA GLY A 87 2.13 -19.98 6.16
C GLY A 87 2.43 -19.33 7.52
N LYS A 88 1.99 -18.08 7.76
CA LYS A 88 2.16 -17.40 9.05
C LYS A 88 0.83 -17.17 9.75
N ASN A 89 0.88 -17.16 11.08
CA ASN A 89 -0.27 -16.84 11.90
C ASN A 89 -0.73 -15.39 11.71
N THR A 90 -2.05 -15.21 11.69
CA THR A 90 -2.71 -13.93 11.70
C THR A 90 -2.39 -13.14 12.95
N ARG A 91 -1.88 -11.92 12.78
CA ARG A 91 -1.81 -10.93 13.86
C ARG A 91 -3.05 -10.06 13.77
N THR A 92 -3.87 -10.09 14.80
CA THR A 92 -5.03 -9.21 14.94
C THR A 92 -4.71 -8.07 15.89
N ARG A 93 -5.42 -6.95 15.73
CA ARG A 93 -5.35 -5.81 16.64
C ARG A 93 -6.71 -5.69 17.34
N SER A 94 -6.71 -5.50 18.65
CA SER A 94 -7.95 -5.45 19.40
C SER A 94 -8.67 -4.11 19.22
N PRO A 95 -10.02 -4.08 19.20
CA PRO A 95 -10.78 -2.83 19.11
C PRO A 95 -10.49 -1.85 20.25
N GLU A 96 -10.18 -2.36 21.45
CA GLU A 96 -9.87 -1.55 22.63
C GLU A 96 -8.56 -0.78 22.45
N ASP A 97 -7.52 -1.41 21.89
CA ASP A 97 -6.26 -0.71 21.59
C ASP A 97 -6.47 0.34 20.50
N ILE A 98 -7.27 0.04 19.47
CA ILE A 98 -7.60 1.02 18.42
C ILE A 98 -8.29 2.23 19.04
N ALA A 99 -9.35 2.03 19.82
CA ALA A 99 -10.10 3.09 20.47
C ALA A 99 -9.21 3.93 21.42
N TYR A 100 -8.38 3.26 22.22
CA TYR A 100 -7.45 3.92 23.13
C TYR A 100 -6.44 4.81 22.39
N GLN A 101 -5.82 4.31 21.32
CA GLN A 101 -4.84 5.08 20.56
C GLN A 101 -5.48 6.26 19.81
N VAL A 102 -6.71 6.10 19.30
CA VAL A 102 -7.47 7.19 18.68
C VAL A 102 -7.80 8.27 19.71
N ALA A 103 -8.30 7.90 20.89
CA ALA A 103 -8.58 8.84 21.97
C ALA A 103 -7.31 9.59 22.41
N LEU A 104 -6.18 8.87 22.49
CA LEU A 104 -4.89 9.46 22.83
C LEU A 104 -4.40 10.42 21.72
N PHE A 105 -4.62 10.10 20.45
CA PHE A 105 -4.26 10.98 19.34
C PHE A 105 -5.07 12.27 19.35
N ILE A 106 -6.39 12.17 19.52
CA ILE A 106 -7.27 13.35 19.59
C ILE A 106 -6.88 14.24 20.78
N SER A 107 -6.72 13.65 21.97
CA SER A 107 -6.44 14.41 23.19
C SER A 107 -5.01 14.96 23.28
N LYS A 108 -3.99 14.15 22.99
CA LYS A 108 -2.58 14.51 23.22
C LYS A 108 -1.93 15.18 22.02
N LYS A 109 -2.42 14.93 20.81
CA LYS A 109 -1.84 15.47 19.57
C LYS A 109 -2.73 16.52 18.89
N TYR A 110 -3.84 16.90 19.53
CA TYR A 110 -4.87 17.76 18.93
C TYR A 110 -5.30 17.22 17.56
N GLY A 111 -5.45 15.90 17.48
CA GLY A 111 -5.75 15.18 16.24
C GLY A 111 -7.06 15.62 15.63
N SER A 112 -7.05 16.03 14.36
CA SER A 112 -8.24 16.51 13.65
C SER A 112 -8.80 15.50 12.64
N PHE A 113 -8.02 14.48 12.28
CA PHE A 113 -8.41 13.47 11.31
C PHE A 113 -7.74 12.12 11.58
N VAL A 114 -8.51 11.04 11.47
CA VAL A 114 -8.03 9.66 11.56
C VAL A 114 -8.66 8.83 10.45
N ASN A 115 -7.83 8.15 9.65
CA ASN A 115 -8.27 7.18 8.65
C ASN A 115 -7.90 5.76 9.08
N TYR A 116 -8.86 4.85 9.06
CA TYR A 116 -8.68 3.45 9.45
C TYR A 116 -8.18 2.62 8.26
N TYR A 117 -6.96 2.09 8.38
CA TYR A 117 -6.29 1.33 7.32
C TYR A 117 -6.09 -0.12 7.77
N MET A 118 -6.81 -1.12 7.29
CA MET A 118 -7.89 -1.07 6.30
C MET A 118 -9.25 -1.02 7.00
N TYR A 119 -10.17 -0.21 6.49
CA TYR A 119 -11.59 -0.27 6.87
C TYR A 119 -12.31 -1.42 6.14
N ILE A 120 -12.05 -1.57 4.84
CA ILE A 120 -12.48 -2.71 4.03
C ILE A 120 -11.23 -3.34 3.42
N PHE A 121 -11.05 -4.66 3.56
CA PHE A 121 -9.97 -5.36 2.87
C PHE A 121 -10.26 -5.46 1.38
N ALA A 122 -9.29 -5.04 0.57
CA ALA A 122 -9.25 -5.30 -0.86
C ALA A 122 -8.62 -6.68 -1.12
N ILE A 123 -9.13 -7.39 -2.14
CA ILE A 123 -8.55 -8.65 -2.63
C ILE A 123 -7.40 -8.30 -3.58
N CYS A 124 -6.23 -7.96 -3.02
CA CYS A 124 -5.00 -7.79 -3.77
C CYS A 124 -3.89 -8.55 -3.06
N SER A 125 -3.20 -9.44 -3.76
CA SER A 125 -1.98 -10.10 -3.29
C SER A 125 -0.75 -9.33 -3.75
N SER A 126 0.29 -9.35 -2.93
CA SER A 126 1.65 -8.94 -3.30
C SER A 126 2.62 -10.00 -2.80
N GLU A 127 3.93 -9.80 -2.97
CA GLU A 127 4.94 -10.79 -2.57
C GLU A 127 4.69 -11.27 -1.12
N GLN A 128 4.48 -12.59 -0.98
CA GLN A 128 4.20 -13.28 0.28
C GLN A 128 2.90 -12.89 1.02
N VAL A 129 2.13 -11.91 0.54
CA VAL A 129 0.87 -11.47 1.15
C VAL A 129 -0.32 -12.22 0.57
N THR A 130 -1.12 -12.84 1.44
CA THR A 130 -2.28 -13.64 1.04
C THR A 130 -3.46 -12.78 0.61
N THR A 131 -4.25 -13.27 -0.36
CA THR A 131 -5.59 -12.73 -0.64
C THR A 131 -6.53 -13.07 0.50
N GLN A 132 -7.10 -12.06 1.16
CA GLN A 132 -8.06 -12.28 2.25
C GLN A 132 -9.50 -12.12 1.79
N TYR A 133 -10.37 -12.96 2.36
CA TYR A 133 -11.80 -12.72 2.47
C TYR A 133 -12.10 -12.35 3.92
N ASN A 134 -12.87 -11.27 4.14
CA ASN A 134 -13.45 -11.04 5.47
C ASN A 134 -14.69 -11.92 5.61
N THR A 135 -14.82 -12.62 6.75
CA THR A 135 -16.12 -13.09 7.22
C THR A 135 -16.89 -11.89 7.77
N ARG A 136 -17.44 -11.07 6.87
CA ARG A 136 -18.41 -10.04 7.26
C ARG A 136 -19.72 -10.78 7.57
N SER A 137 -20.45 -10.36 8.60
CA SER A 137 -21.89 -10.64 8.69
C SER A 137 -22.58 -9.90 7.53
N THR A 138 -22.41 -10.43 6.32
CA THR A 138 -23.10 -9.96 5.13
C THR A 138 -24.49 -10.54 5.17
N VAL A 139 -25.51 -9.69 5.22
CA VAL A 139 -26.81 -10.10 4.70
C VAL A 139 -26.61 -10.25 3.19
N PRO A 140 -26.78 -11.45 2.60
CA PRO A 140 -26.61 -11.62 1.17
C PRO A 140 -27.70 -10.83 0.45
N VAL A 141 -27.36 -9.68 -0.11
CA VAL A 141 -28.28 -8.86 -0.92
C VAL A 141 -28.47 -9.51 -2.29
N THR A 142 -27.47 -10.24 -2.78
CA THR A 142 -27.53 -10.96 -4.06
C THR A 142 -26.61 -12.19 -4.03
N LYS A 143 -27.15 -13.38 -4.33
CA LYS A 143 -26.34 -14.57 -4.60
C LYS A 143 -25.76 -14.46 -6.01
N LEU A 144 -24.44 -14.25 -6.11
CA LEU A 144 -23.69 -14.38 -7.37
C LEU A 144 -23.39 -15.87 -7.62
N ASN A 145 -24.42 -16.66 -7.94
CA ASN A 145 -24.31 -18.10 -8.21
C ASN A 145 -24.14 -18.43 -9.70
N THR A 146 -23.75 -17.47 -10.53
CA THR A 146 -23.48 -17.75 -11.96
C THR A 146 -22.04 -18.24 -12.13
N ALA A 147 -21.88 -19.57 -12.20
CA ALA A 147 -20.67 -20.25 -12.63
C ALA A 147 -20.18 -19.84 -14.04
N GLU A 148 -20.94 -19.00 -14.75
CA GLU A 148 -20.73 -18.65 -16.16
C GLU A 148 -19.60 -17.64 -16.44
N ARG A 149 -18.95 -17.06 -15.41
CA ARG A 149 -17.86 -16.08 -15.62
C ARG A 149 -16.45 -16.61 -15.42
N TRP A 150 -16.28 -17.72 -14.71
CA TRP A 150 -14.96 -18.32 -14.52
C TRP A 150 -14.72 -19.34 -15.64
N LYS A 151 -13.76 -19.05 -16.50
CA LYS A 151 -13.28 -19.99 -17.52
C LYS A 151 -12.00 -20.62 -17.02
N GLN A 152 -11.97 -21.94 -16.95
CA GLN A 152 -10.75 -22.71 -16.75
C GLN A 152 -10.21 -23.12 -18.11
N PHE A 153 -8.94 -22.84 -18.38
CA PHE A 153 -8.25 -23.36 -19.54
C PHE A 153 -7.22 -24.39 -19.07
N THR A 154 -7.18 -25.53 -19.73
CA THR A 154 -6.15 -26.55 -19.50
C THR A 154 -5.10 -26.37 -20.59
N GLU A 155 -3.96 -25.81 -20.24
CA GLU A 155 -2.82 -25.70 -21.14
C GLU A 155 -1.91 -26.93 -20.97
N ALA A 156 -1.47 -27.53 -22.07
CA ALA A 156 -0.49 -28.61 -22.04
C ALA A 156 0.92 -28.03 -21.84
N VAL A 157 1.74 -28.66 -21.00
CA VAL A 157 3.15 -28.25 -20.83
C VAL A 157 3.87 -28.37 -22.18
N PRO A 158 4.48 -27.28 -22.70
CA PRO A 158 5.09 -27.30 -24.02
C PRO A 158 6.32 -28.22 -24.06
N ASN A 159 6.44 -29.03 -25.11
CA ASN A 159 7.62 -29.86 -25.33
C ASN A 159 8.80 -29.00 -25.84
N PHE A 160 10.01 -29.28 -25.35
CA PHE A 160 11.22 -28.53 -25.71
C PHE A 160 11.38 -28.38 -27.22
N GLY A 161 11.13 -29.41 -28.03
CA GLY A 161 11.28 -29.33 -29.50
C GLY A 161 10.34 -28.34 -30.20
N ASN A 162 9.21 -28.01 -29.56
CA ASN A 162 8.14 -27.19 -30.16
C ASN A 162 8.16 -25.73 -29.67
N THR A 163 9.11 -25.35 -28.80
CA THR A 163 9.24 -23.96 -28.34
C THR A 163 10.08 -23.12 -29.30
N SER A 164 9.65 -21.89 -29.55
CA SER A 164 10.30 -20.94 -30.47
C SER A 164 11.37 -20.07 -29.80
N LEU A 165 11.19 -19.74 -28.52
CA LEU A 165 12.12 -18.91 -27.76
C LEU A 165 13.25 -19.78 -27.17
N ARG A 166 14.51 -19.44 -27.51
CA ARG A 166 15.72 -20.10 -27.02
C ARG A 166 16.64 -19.09 -26.37
N SER A 167 17.24 -19.47 -25.24
CA SER A 167 18.24 -18.68 -24.54
C SER A 167 19.17 -19.61 -23.78
N ASP A 168 20.45 -19.26 -23.74
CA ASP A 168 21.46 -19.96 -22.93
C ASP A 168 21.44 -19.49 -21.45
N THR A 169 20.61 -18.50 -21.13
CA THR A 169 20.42 -17.96 -19.79
C THR A 169 18.94 -17.85 -19.42
N LEU A 170 18.64 -17.78 -18.11
CA LEU A 170 17.30 -17.49 -17.62
C LEU A 170 16.91 -16.05 -18.03
N LEU A 171 15.70 -15.92 -18.57
CA LEU A 171 15.20 -14.64 -19.06
C LEU A 171 14.35 -13.96 -17.99
N GLU A 172 14.40 -12.64 -17.93
CA GLU A 172 13.57 -11.89 -17.00
C GLU A 172 12.11 -11.85 -17.52
N GLN A 173 11.14 -11.98 -16.62
CA GLN A 173 9.72 -12.16 -16.96
C GLN A 173 9.15 -10.95 -17.71
N MET A 174 9.32 -9.73 -17.20
CA MET A 174 8.74 -8.52 -17.78
C MET A 174 9.23 -8.26 -19.20
N ASN A 175 10.54 -8.40 -19.43
CA ASN A 175 11.12 -8.20 -20.75
C ASN A 175 10.69 -9.29 -21.75
N THR A 176 10.45 -10.51 -21.26
CA THR A 176 10.09 -11.67 -22.09
C THR A 176 8.62 -11.69 -22.46
N THR A 177 7.72 -11.50 -21.48
CA THR A 177 6.28 -11.61 -21.71
C THR A 177 5.66 -10.31 -22.19
N LYS A 178 6.28 -9.14 -21.93
CA LYS A 178 5.76 -7.82 -22.31
C LYS A 178 4.29 -7.63 -21.94
N ASP A 179 3.95 -8.04 -20.72
CA ASP A 179 2.59 -8.02 -20.16
C ASP A 179 1.55 -8.87 -20.94
N ALA A 180 2.00 -9.77 -21.83
CA ALA A 180 1.10 -10.68 -22.54
C ALA A 180 0.70 -11.90 -21.71
N SER A 181 1.48 -12.25 -20.67
CA SER A 181 1.24 -13.38 -19.77
C SER A 181 1.81 -13.14 -18.38
N ASP A 182 1.11 -13.64 -17.37
CA ASP A 182 1.49 -13.62 -15.95
C ASP A 182 2.48 -14.75 -15.56
N TYR A 183 2.76 -15.69 -16.47
CA TYR A 183 3.65 -16.82 -16.24
C TYR A 183 4.54 -17.13 -17.46
N LEU A 184 5.67 -17.79 -17.19
CA LEU A 184 6.64 -18.22 -18.20
C LEU A 184 7.05 -19.68 -17.96
N TRP A 185 6.93 -20.51 -19.00
CA TRP A 185 7.38 -21.91 -18.96
C TRP A 185 8.85 -22.01 -19.33
N TYR A 186 9.64 -22.66 -18.48
CA TYR A 186 11.04 -23.02 -18.77
C TYR A 186 11.13 -24.50 -19.08
N THR A 187 11.76 -24.83 -20.22
CA THR A 187 12.09 -26.20 -20.60
C THR A 187 13.57 -26.28 -20.90
N PHE A 188 14.23 -27.28 -20.32
CA PHE A 188 15.66 -27.53 -20.49
C PHE A 188 15.85 -28.79 -21.32
N ARG A 189 17.00 -28.89 -21.98
CA ARG A 189 17.43 -30.08 -22.72
C ARG A 189 18.56 -30.79 -21.99
#